data_AF-A0A9Q3PQE5-F1
#
_entry.id   AF-A0A9Q3PQE5-F1
#
_cell.length_a   1.000
_cell.length_b   1.000
_cell.length_c   1.000
_cell.angle_alpha   90.00
_cell.angle_beta   90.00
_cell.angle_gamma   90.00
#
_symmetry.space_group_name_H-M   'P 1'
#
loop_
_entity.id
_entity.type
_entity.pdbx_description
1 polymer ?
#
loop_
_entity_poly.entity_id
_entity_poly.type
_entity_poly.pdbx_seq_one_letter_code
_entity_poly.pdbx_strand_id
1 'polypeptide(L)'
;MEPDFEEGDLVLVSTLNFNNLKGQEKMRDSFVGPFTIISFIKPYFQTEEDKFPTRKKNPTPPDIVEVRDSPGPVSKIIRARKIRLNGKDQRQYLVTFKPQKADKDKWLAEDATPDGKLHLRRFRASRRTEQSHQL
;
A
#
# COMPACT_ATOMS: atom_id res chain seq x y z
N MET A 1 36.92 -13.06 7.46
CA MET A 1 37.62 -12.07 8.31
C MET A 1 37.02 -10.74 7.94
N GLU A 2 36.34 -10.10 8.89
CA GLU A 2 35.85 -8.74 8.67
C GLU A 2 37.06 -7.79 8.65
N PRO A 3 37.09 -6.78 7.78
CA PRO A 3 38.16 -5.78 7.78
C PRO A 3 38.07 -4.91 9.05
N ASP A 4 39.22 -4.64 9.65
CA ASP A 4 39.34 -3.66 10.73
C ASP A 4 39.34 -2.25 10.11
N PHE A 5 38.45 -1.38 10.59
CA PHE A 5 38.30 0.00 10.12
C PHE A 5 38.64 0.98 11.23
N GLU A 6 39.21 2.12 10.88
CA GLU A 6 39.51 3.24 11.78
C GLU A 6 38.90 4.57 11.30
N GLU A 7 38.74 5.53 12.22
CA GLU A 7 38.31 6.88 11.85
C GLU A 7 39.39 7.55 10.98
N GLY A 8 38.99 8.12 9.85
CA GLY A 8 39.89 8.65 8.83
C GLY A 8 40.09 7.73 7.63
N ASP A 9 39.74 6.45 7.73
CA ASP A 9 39.86 5.52 6.60
C ASP A 9 38.95 5.90 5.43
N LEU A 10 39.45 5.68 4.22
CA LEU A 10 38.70 5.84 2.97
C LEU A 10 38.05 4.52 2.58
N VAL A 11 36.71 4.50 2.58
CA VAL A 11 35.91 3.32 2.25
C VAL A 11 35.02 3.54 1.04
N LEU A 12 34.79 2.47 0.27
CA LEU A 12 33.82 2.48 -0.82
C LEU A 12 32.51 1.87 -0.34
N VAL A 13 31.40 2.59 -0.57
CA VAL A 13 30.08 2.10 -0.21
C VAL A 13 29.49 1.34 -1.40
N SER A 14 29.14 0.06 -1.19
CA SER A 14 28.59 -0.79 -2.24
C SER A 14 27.21 -0.33 -2.67
N THR A 15 27.10 0.23 -3.88
CA THR A 15 25.83 0.72 -4.44
C THR A 15 24.85 -0.39 -4.85
N LEU A 16 25.29 -1.65 -4.81
CA LEU A 16 24.55 -2.83 -5.29
C LEU A 16 23.21 -3.07 -4.55
N ASN A 17 23.07 -2.61 -3.30
CA ASN A 17 21.87 -2.83 -2.47
C ASN A 17 21.08 -1.55 -2.15
N PHE A 18 21.34 -0.42 -2.84
CA PHE A 18 20.59 0.82 -2.64
C PHE A 18 19.22 0.79 -3.35
N ASN A 19 18.41 -0.23 -3.06
CA ASN A 19 17.07 -0.41 -3.62
C ASN A 19 16.05 0.56 -3.01
N ASN A 20 16.37 1.17 -1.86
CA ASN A 20 15.50 2.08 -1.12
C ASN A 20 15.68 3.56 -1.51
N LEU A 21 16.71 3.91 -2.29
CA LEU A 21 16.84 5.24 -2.89
C LEU A 21 15.92 5.33 -4.12
N LYS A 22 14.60 5.44 -3.90
CA LYS A 22 13.68 5.83 -4.97
C LYS A 22 13.95 7.31 -5.31
N GLY A 23 14.70 7.54 -6.39
CA GLY A 23 15.08 8.88 -6.87
C GLY A 23 15.71 8.81 -8.26
N GLN A 24 15.94 9.98 -8.88
CA GLN A 24 16.57 10.06 -10.21
C GLN A 24 17.95 9.40 -10.21
N GLU A 25 18.24 8.61 -11.24
CA GLU A 25 19.49 7.85 -11.44
C GLU A 25 20.76 8.68 -11.21
N LYS A 26 20.71 9.98 -11.54
CA LYS A 26 21.78 10.97 -11.34
C LYS A 26 22.19 11.20 -9.87
N MET A 27 21.33 10.89 -8.90
CA MET A 27 21.68 10.98 -7.47
C MET A 27 22.54 9.80 -7.01
N ARG A 28 22.62 8.71 -7.78
CA ARG A 28 23.43 7.54 -7.41
C ARG A 28 24.92 7.82 -7.57
N ASP A 29 25.31 8.56 -8.60
CA ASP A 29 26.71 8.94 -8.87
C ASP A 29 27.30 9.84 -7.77
N SER A 30 26.48 10.65 -7.09
CA SER A 30 26.92 11.43 -5.93
C SER A 30 27.35 10.56 -4.74
N PHE A 31 26.95 9.29 -4.73
CA PHE A 31 27.37 8.30 -3.74
C PHE A 31 28.49 7.37 -4.22
N VAL A 32 29.08 7.65 -5.39
CA VAL A 32 30.18 6.87 -5.97
C VAL A 32 31.49 7.60 -5.71
N GLY A 33 32.14 7.27 -4.61
CA GLY A 33 33.45 7.80 -4.26
C GLY A 33 33.97 7.22 -2.95
N PRO A 34 35.26 7.43 -2.63
CA PRO A 34 35.80 7.09 -1.33
C PRO A 34 35.20 8.03 -0.27
N PHE A 35 34.64 7.46 0.79
CA PHE A 35 34.12 8.18 1.94
C PHE A 35 35.06 8.03 3.12
N THR A 36 35.27 9.11 3.86
CA THR A 36 36.03 9.09 5.10
C THR A 36 35.14 8.64 6.26
N ILE A 37 35.60 7.67 7.05
CA ILE A 37 34.93 7.32 8.32
C ILE A 37 35.13 8.46 9.31
N ILE A 38 34.06 9.17 9.65
CA ILE A 38 34.12 10.31 10.59
C ILE A 38 33.97 9.84 12.05
N SER A 39 33.10 8.86 12.29
CA SER A 39 32.86 8.33 13.63
C SER A 39 32.12 7.01 13.58
N PHE A 40 32.41 6.11 14.51
CA PHE A 40 31.60 4.91 14.71
C PHE A 40 30.25 5.23 15.37
N ILE A 41 29.22 4.45 15.03
CA ILE A 41 27.94 4.51 15.72
C ILE A 41 28.20 4.16 17.18
N LYS A 42 27.92 5.12 18.08
CA LYS A 42 27.97 4.85 19.51
C LYS A 42 26.96 3.76 19.84
N PRO A 43 27.31 2.77 20.67
CA PRO A 43 26.36 1.74 21.08
C PRO A 43 25.10 2.41 21.64
N TYR A 44 23.95 1.99 21.14
CA TYR A 44 22.66 2.49 21.59
C TYR A 44 22.43 1.98 23.01
N PHE A 45 22.72 2.80 24.01
CA PHE A 45 22.32 2.51 25.37
C PHE A 45 20.82 2.76 25.52
N GLN A 46 20.13 1.90 26.29
CA GLN A 46 18.76 2.19 26.70
C GLN A 46 18.74 3.54 27.43
N THR A 47 17.71 4.34 27.19
CA THR A 47 17.61 5.65 27.82
C THR A 47 17.31 5.46 29.30
N GLU A 48 18.26 5.82 30.17
CA GLU A 48 18.03 5.88 31.62
C GLU A 48 17.09 7.05 31.93
N GLU A 49 15.84 6.75 32.29
CA GLU A 49 14.82 7.77 32.57
C GLU A 49 15.18 8.62 33.79
N ASP A 50 15.82 8.02 34.80
CA ASP A 50 16.23 8.69 36.04
C ASP A 50 17.30 9.76 35.81
N LYS A 51 18.15 9.56 34.79
CA LYS A 51 19.26 10.48 34.47
C LYS A 51 18.80 11.71 33.70
N PHE A 52 17.66 11.62 33.00
CA PHE A 52 17.12 12.70 32.16
C PHE A 52 15.60 12.87 32.37
N PRO A 53 15.16 13.27 33.57
CA PRO A 53 13.74 13.31 33.94
C PRO A 53 12.93 14.34 33.13
N THR A 54 13.58 15.35 32.56
CA THR A 54 12.95 16.41 31.76
C THR A 54 12.89 16.09 30.26
N ARG A 55 13.41 14.93 29.82
CA ARG A 55 13.38 14.54 28.41
C ARG A 55 11.96 14.18 28.00
N LYS A 56 11.37 14.96 27.09
CA LYS A 56 10.08 14.63 26.49
C LYS A 56 10.22 13.34 25.68
N LYS A 57 9.49 12.29 26.04
CA LYS A 57 9.38 11.07 25.22
C LYS A 57 8.65 11.43 23.93
N ASN A 58 9.20 11.04 22.78
CA ASN A 58 8.44 11.12 21.53
C ASN A 58 7.18 10.26 21.69
N PRO A 59 6.02 10.72 21.19
CA PRO A 59 4.82 9.91 21.24
C PRO A 59 5.09 8.59 20.52
N THR A 60 4.76 7.47 21.17
CA THR A 60 4.79 6.16 20.52
C THR A 60 3.96 6.26 19.25
N PRO A 61 4.48 5.82 18.09
CA PRO A 61 3.66 5.70 16.89
C PRO A 61 2.38 4.93 17.25
N PRO A 62 1.20 5.36 16.78
CA PRO A 62 -0.01 4.59 17.01
C PRO A 62 0.21 3.18 16.46
N ASP A 63 -0.28 2.17 17.20
CA ASP A 63 -0.28 0.80 16.71
C ASP A 63 -0.91 0.77 15.32
N ILE A 64 -0.25 0.09 14.38
CA ILE A 64 -0.79 -0.15 13.05
C ILE A 64 -1.93 -1.15 13.25
N VAL A 65 -3.13 -0.63 13.50
CA VAL A 65 -4.34 -1.44 13.51
C VAL A 65 -4.51 -1.94 12.09
N GLU A 66 -4.45 -3.26 11.88
CA GLU A 66 -4.91 -3.85 10.62
C GLU A 66 -6.34 -3.37 10.42
N VAL A 67 -6.52 -2.44 9.47
CA VAL A 67 -7.83 -1.93 9.09
C VAL A 67 -8.59 -3.16 8.66
N ARG A 68 -9.53 -3.62 9.50
CA ARG A 68 -10.46 -4.70 9.18
C ARG A 68 -10.90 -4.45 7.74
N ASP A 69 -10.76 -5.44 6.86
CA ASP A 69 -11.16 -5.39 5.45
C ASP A 69 -12.69 -5.26 5.29
N SER A 70 -13.33 -4.41 6.08
CA SER A 70 -14.64 -3.87 5.78
C SER A 70 -14.51 -3.20 4.41
N PRO A 71 -15.16 -3.75 3.38
CA PRO A 71 -15.14 -3.13 2.07
C PRO A 71 -15.68 -1.72 2.25
N GLY A 72 -14.88 -0.74 1.83
CA GLY A 72 -15.31 0.66 1.85
C GLY A 72 -16.55 0.88 0.98
N PRO A 73 -17.08 2.10 0.88
CA PRO A 73 -18.27 2.36 0.09
C PRO A 73 -18.09 1.90 -1.37
N VAL A 74 -19.17 1.38 -1.95
CA VAL A 74 -19.21 0.96 -3.35
C VAL A 74 -18.92 2.15 -4.25
N SER A 75 -17.97 1.97 -5.17
CA SER A 75 -17.56 2.95 -6.17
C SER A 75 -18.35 2.80 -7.46
N LYS A 76 -18.32 1.59 -8.04
CA LYS A 76 -18.89 1.29 -9.36
C LYS A 76 -19.11 -0.21 -9.53
N ILE A 77 -20.04 -0.55 -10.42
CA ILE A 77 -20.25 -1.89 -10.95
C ILE A 77 -19.69 -1.97 -12.37
N ILE A 78 -18.80 -2.92 -12.60
CA ILE A 78 -18.07 -3.06 -13.88
C ILE A 78 -18.73 -4.11 -14.77
N ARG A 79 -19.13 -5.24 -14.18
CA ARG A 79 -19.64 -6.40 -14.92
C ARG A 79 -20.82 -7.02 -14.19
N ALA A 80 -21.59 -7.80 -14.96
CA ALA A 80 -22.63 -8.68 -14.46
C ALA A 80 -22.38 -10.09 -15.01
N ARG A 81 -22.69 -11.11 -14.22
CA ARG A 81 -22.70 -12.51 -14.64
C ARG A 81 -23.91 -13.22 -14.05
N LYS A 82 -24.33 -14.30 -14.70
CA LYS A 82 -25.35 -15.22 -14.18
C LYS A 82 -24.64 -16.52 -13.81
N ILE A 83 -24.83 -16.97 -12.58
CA ILE A 83 -24.27 -18.23 -12.08
C ILE A 83 -25.40 -19.08 -11.53
N ARG A 84 -25.20 -20.40 -11.48
CA ARG A 84 -26.11 -21.32 -10.82
C ARG A 84 -25.48 -21.78 -9.52
N LEU A 85 -26.08 -21.42 -8.39
CA LEU A 85 -25.55 -21.69 -7.05
C LEU A 85 -26.68 -22.36 -6.25
N ASN A 86 -26.42 -23.54 -5.68
CA ASN A 86 -27.41 -24.37 -4.99
C ASN A 86 -28.68 -24.64 -5.83
N GLY A 87 -28.49 -24.91 -7.13
CA GLY A 87 -29.58 -25.20 -8.07
C GLY A 87 -30.42 -23.99 -8.49
N LYS A 88 -30.19 -22.80 -7.91
CA LYS A 88 -30.87 -21.56 -8.26
C LYS A 88 -29.98 -20.67 -9.13
N ASP A 89 -30.59 -20.07 -10.13
CA ASP A 89 -29.93 -19.07 -10.97
C ASP A 89 -29.85 -17.74 -10.23
N GLN A 90 -28.63 -17.24 -10.01
CA GLN A 90 -28.35 -15.98 -9.33
C GLN A 90 -27.54 -15.05 -10.22
N ARG A 91 -27.91 -13.77 -10.23
CA ARG A 91 -27.11 -12.71 -10.87
C ARG A 91 -26.11 -12.15 -9.87
N GLN A 92 -24.85 -12.05 -10.30
CA GLN A 92 -23.79 -11.40 -9.56
C GLN A 92 -23.23 -10.21 -10.34
N TYR A 93 -22.72 -9.24 -9.61
CA TYR A 93 -22.16 -8.00 -10.11
C TYR A 93 -20.72 -7.85 -9.59
N LEU A 94 -19.81 -7.46 -10.47
CA LEU A 94 -18.43 -7.17 -10.09
C LEU A 94 -18.36 -5.74 -9.57
N VAL A 95 -18.10 -5.62 -8.27
CA VAL A 95 -18.16 -4.37 -7.51
C VAL A 95 -16.76 -3.91 -7.10
N THR A 96 -16.47 -2.64 -7.38
CA THR A 96 -15.25 -1.95 -6.96
C THR A 96 -15.55 -1.03 -5.78
N PHE A 97 -14.65 -0.96 -4.81
CA PHE A 97 -14.82 -0.18 -3.57
C PHE A 97 -13.80 0.97 -3.49
N LYS A 98 -14.17 2.12 -2.89
CA LYS A 98 -13.21 3.20 -2.57
C LYS A 98 -12.70 3.05 -1.14
N PRO A 99 -11.42 3.36 -0.83
CA PRO A 99 -10.30 3.73 -1.70
C PRO A 99 -9.52 2.51 -2.23
N GLN A 100 -10.12 1.32 -2.25
CA GLN A 100 -9.42 0.08 -2.59
C GLN A 100 -9.10 0.00 -4.10
N LYS A 101 -7.97 -0.61 -4.44
CA LYS A 101 -7.56 -0.84 -5.84
C LYS A 101 -8.36 -2.00 -6.45
N ALA A 102 -8.34 -2.10 -7.79
CA ALA A 102 -9.06 -3.11 -8.56
C ALA A 102 -8.78 -4.56 -8.12
N ASP A 103 -7.63 -4.84 -7.51
CA ASP A 103 -7.28 -6.16 -6.97
C ASP A 103 -8.25 -6.63 -5.87
N LYS A 104 -8.98 -5.70 -5.23
CA LYS A 104 -9.99 -6.01 -4.21
C LYS A 104 -11.44 -6.04 -4.74
N ASP A 105 -11.63 -6.05 -6.06
CA ASP A 105 -12.96 -6.15 -6.67
C ASP A 105 -13.62 -7.51 -6.33
N LYS A 106 -14.92 -7.48 -5.98
CA LYS A 106 -15.64 -8.70 -5.56
C LYS A 106 -16.93 -8.91 -6.35
N TRP A 107 -17.22 -10.17 -6.65
CA TRP A 107 -18.52 -10.59 -7.20
C TRP A 107 -19.54 -10.68 -6.07
N LEU A 108 -20.47 -9.72 -6.04
CA LEU A 108 -21.54 -9.67 -5.04
C LEU A 108 -22.89 -9.93 -5.68
N ALA A 109 -23.80 -10.49 -4.89
CA ALA A 109 -25.20 -10.58 -5.25
C ALA A 109 -25.89 -9.21 -5.12
N GLU A 110 -27.08 -9.08 -5.72
CA GLU A 110 -27.84 -7.82 -5.74
C GLU A 110 -28.23 -7.35 -4.34
N ASP A 111 -28.61 -8.28 -3.47
CA ASP A 111 -28.96 -8.07 -2.06
C ASP A 111 -27.74 -7.78 -1.18
N ALA A 112 -26.60 -8.40 -1.49
CA ALA A 112 -25.35 -8.26 -0.73
C ALA A 112 -24.54 -6.99 -1.05
N THR A 113 -25.01 -6.13 -1.97
CA THR A 113 -24.29 -4.92 -2.39
C THR A 113 -24.79 -3.69 -1.61
N PRO A 114 -24.01 -3.13 -0.65
CA PRO A 114 -24.38 -1.92 0.10
C PRO A 114 -24.43 -0.71 -0.84
N ASP A 115 -25.43 0.16 -0.70
CA ASP A 115 -25.70 1.27 -1.65
C ASP A 115 -25.76 0.83 -3.13
N GLY A 116 -25.99 -0.46 -3.37
CA GLY A 116 -25.92 -1.08 -4.69
C GLY A 116 -27.02 -0.62 -5.63
N LYS A 117 -28.19 -0.22 -5.13
CA LYS A 117 -29.34 0.16 -5.96
C LYS A 117 -29.03 1.31 -6.93
N LEU A 118 -28.34 2.36 -6.46
CA LEU A 118 -27.96 3.49 -7.32
C LEU A 118 -26.96 3.06 -8.39
N HIS A 119 -25.95 2.28 -7.99
CA HIS A 119 -24.89 1.81 -8.88
C HIS A 119 -25.40 0.80 -9.92
N LEU A 120 -26.31 -0.09 -9.51
CA LEU A 120 -27.01 -1.03 -10.38
C LEU A 120 -27.89 -0.29 -11.39
N ARG A 121 -28.61 0.76 -10.96
CA ARG A 121 -29.42 1.58 -11.87
C ARG A 121 -28.54 2.24 -12.94
N ARG A 122 -27.43 2.86 -12.54
CA ARG A 122 -26.47 3.49 -13.47
C ARG A 122 -25.88 2.48 -14.44
N PHE A 123 -25.46 1.30 -13.94
CA PHE A 123 -24.92 0.23 -14.77
C PHE A 123 -25.94 -0.33 -15.77
N ARG A 124 -27.18 -0.56 -15.33
CA ARG A 124 -28.26 -1.03 -16.21
C ARG A 124 -28.65 0.01 -17.27
N ALA A 125 -28.52 1.29 -16.96
CA ALA A 125 -28.75 2.37 -17.93
C ALA A 125 -27.61 2.42 -18.97
N SER A 126 -26.34 2.39 -18.53
CA SER A 126 -25.19 2.44 -19.44
C SER A 126 -25.16 1.25 -20.41
N ARG A 127 -25.51 0.04 -19.94
CA ARG A 127 -25.59 -1.16 -20.80
C ARG A 127 -26.67 -1.07 -21.87
N ARG A 128 -27.79 -0.38 -21.61
CA ARG A 128 -28.83 -0.16 -22.61
C ARG A 128 -28.36 0.79 -23.71
N THR A 129 -27.65 1.86 -23.33
CA THR A 129 -27.09 2.82 -24.29
C THR A 129 -26.01 2.17 -25.16
N GLU A 130 -25.11 1.39 -24.57
CA GLU A 130 -24.07 0.65 -25.32
C GLU A 130 -24.68 -0.31 -26.37
N GLN A 131 -25.78 -0.99 -26.04
CA GLN A 131 -26.47 -1.88 -26.97
C GLN A 131 -27.19 -1.13 -28.08
N SER A 132 -27.70 0.08 -27.81
CA SER A 132 -28.42 0.89 -28.81
C SER A 132 -27.51 1.56 -29.86
N HIS A 133 -26.20 1.69 -29.60
CA HIS A 133 -25.24 2.27 -30.56
C HIS A 133 -24.60 1.22 -31.48
N GLN A 134 -24.98 -0.06 -31.37
CA GLN A 134 -24.46 -1.16 -32.19
C GLN A 134 -25.49 -1.67 -33.23
N LEU A 135 -26.58 -0.93 -33.44
CA LEU A 135 -27.58 -1.12 -34.49
C LEU A 135 -27.58 0.12 -35.39
#